data_AF-A0AAD5P2J8-F1
#
_entry.id   AF-A0AAD5P2J8-F1
#
_cell.length_a   1.000
_cell.length_b   1.000
_cell.length_c   1.000
_cell.angle_alpha   90.00
_cell.angle_beta   90.00
_cell.angle_gamma   90.00
#
_symmetry.space_group_name_H-M   'P 1'
#
loop_
_entity.id
_entity.type
_entity.pdbx_description
1 polymer ?
#
loop_
_entity_poly.entity_id
_entity_poly.type
_entity_poly.pdbx_seq_one_letter_code
_entity_poly.pdbx_strand_id
1 'polypeptide(L)'
;MSGTALEDDSESILRAITPILDPNRHKVQAGKIAVIGGCRVYTGAPYFAAISALKMAADLSHLFCTKDAAPVLKGNSPELIMHPILEESYSIRKV
;
A
#
# COMPACT_ATOMS: atom_id res chain seq x y z
N MET A 1 -5.38 -34.86 -14.80
CA MET A 1 -4.26 -34.68 -13.87
C MET A 1 -3.21 -33.85 -14.59
N SER A 2 -3.23 -32.53 -14.44
CA SER A 2 -2.29 -31.62 -15.13
C SER A 2 -2.23 -30.30 -14.38
N GLY A 3 -1.21 -30.14 -13.54
CA GLY A 3 -0.90 -28.88 -12.84
C GLY A 3 -0.28 -29.13 -11.47
N THR A 4 1.01 -29.47 -11.38
CA THR A 4 1.69 -29.77 -10.10
C THR A 4 3.21 -29.54 -10.20
N ALA A 5 3.63 -28.39 -10.74
CA ALA A 5 5.06 -28.02 -10.69
C ALA A 5 5.23 -26.55 -10.35
N LEU A 6 4.51 -25.67 -11.05
CA LEU A 6 4.54 -24.22 -10.80
C LEU A 6 3.78 -23.80 -9.53
N GLU A 7 2.71 -24.54 -9.16
CA GLU A 7 1.91 -24.25 -7.97
C GLU A 7 2.65 -24.65 -6.68
N ASP A 8 3.35 -25.79 -6.68
CA ASP A 8 4.18 -26.24 -5.57
C ASP A 8 5.35 -25.27 -5.30
N ASP A 9 5.95 -24.72 -6.36
CA ASP A 9 7.00 -23.70 -6.26
C ASP A 9 6.46 -22.38 -5.68
N SER A 10 5.27 -21.94 -6.11
CA SER A 10 4.69 -20.67 -5.67
C SER A 10 4.38 -20.66 -4.17
N GLU A 11 3.81 -21.75 -3.64
CA GLU A 11 3.54 -21.88 -2.21
C GLU A 11 4.85 -21.82 -1.40
N SER A 12 5.89 -22.52 -1.87
CA SER A 12 7.19 -22.54 -1.20
C SER A 12 7.82 -21.14 -1.11
N ILE A 13 7.72 -20.36 -2.19
CA ILE A 13 8.21 -18.98 -2.26
C ILE A 13 7.41 -18.08 -1.29
N LEU A 14 6.08 -18.18 -1.30
CA LEU A 14 5.22 -17.38 -0.43
C LEU A 14 5.53 -17.64 1.05
N ARG A 15 5.72 -18.91 1.44
CA ARG A 15 6.12 -19.28 2.81
C ARG A 15 7.50 -18.74 3.19
N ALA A 16 8.43 -18.67 2.23
CA ALA A 16 9.77 -18.17 2.47
C ALA A 16 9.83 -16.64 2.63
N ILE A 17 9.00 -15.88 1.89
CA ILE A 17 9.00 -14.41 1.93
C ILE A 17 8.07 -13.83 3.00
N THR A 18 7.06 -14.59 3.46
CA THR A 18 6.10 -14.10 4.46
C THR A 18 6.78 -13.97 5.82
N PRO A 19 6.71 -12.79 6.49
CA PRO A 19 7.32 -12.62 7.80
C PRO A 19 6.64 -13.50 8.85
N ILE A 20 7.44 -14.14 9.70
CA ILE A 20 6.95 -14.93 10.85
C ILE A 20 6.42 -13.98 11.92
N LEU A 21 5.23 -14.27 12.45
CA LEU A 21 4.66 -13.54 13.56
C LEU A 21 5.40 -13.91 14.86
N ASP A 22 6.12 -12.95 15.43
CA ASP A 22 6.93 -13.12 16.64
C ASP A 22 6.46 -12.13 17.71
N PRO A 23 6.09 -12.58 18.93
CA PRO A 23 5.64 -11.71 20.02
C PRO A 23 6.65 -10.64 20.45
N ASN A 24 7.94 -10.83 20.17
CA ASN A 24 8.98 -9.85 20.47
C ASN A 24 9.12 -8.76 19.40
N ARG A 25 8.49 -8.96 18.23
CA ARG A 25 8.46 -7.95 17.17
C ARG A 25 7.37 -6.92 17.46
N HIS A 26 7.74 -5.67 17.24
CA HIS A 26 6.88 -4.51 17.43
C HIS A 26 6.38 -4.01 16.09
N LYS A 27 5.37 -3.13 16.12
CA LYS A 27 4.87 -2.44 14.94
C LYS A 27 6.03 -1.97 14.08
N VAL A 28 5.84 -1.97 12.77
CA VAL A 28 6.78 -1.45 11.76
C VAL A 28 7.85 -2.46 11.32
N GLN A 29 8.08 -3.52 12.10
CA GLN A 29 9.10 -4.52 11.83
C GLN A 29 8.66 -5.63 10.85
N ALA A 30 7.36 -5.80 10.63
CA ALA A 30 6.83 -6.77 9.66
C ALA A 30 6.52 -6.15 8.28
N GLY A 31 6.71 -4.85 8.10
CA GLY A 31 6.68 -4.21 6.79
C GLY A 31 6.15 -2.79 6.80
N LYS A 32 6.81 -1.91 6.03
CA LYS A 32 6.36 -0.54 5.75
C LYS A 32 6.24 -0.34 4.26
N ILE A 33 5.04 -0.01 3.80
CA ILE A 33 4.79 0.28 2.38
C ILE A 33 4.41 1.75 2.23
N ALA A 34 4.95 2.38 1.19
CA ALA A 34 4.62 3.74 0.78
C ALA A 34 4.10 3.71 -0.65
N VAL A 35 2.87 4.20 -0.83
CA VAL A 35 2.23 4.37 -2.14
C VAL A 35 2.18 5.86 -2.45
N ILE A 36 2.64 6.24 -3.63
CA ILE A 36 2.68 7.63 -4.08
C ILE A 36 1.77 7.77 -5.28
N GLY A 37 0.83 8.70 -5.19
CA GLY A 37 -0.11 9.00 -6.26
C GLY A 37 -1.45 9.47 -5.71
N GLY A 38 -2.44 9.56 -6.59
CA GLY A 38 -3.73 10.11 -6.22
C GLY A 38 -3.81 11.58 -6.52
N CYS A 39 -4.67 11.89 -7.48
CA CYS A 39 -5.07 13.24 -7.84
C CYS A 39 -6.58 13.37 -7.67
N ARG A 40 -7.11 14.58 -7.85
CA ARG A 40 -8.56 14.87 -7.74
C ARG A 40 -9.47 13.86 -8.45
N VAL A 41 -9.04 13.34 -9.60
CA VAL A 41 -9.86 12.44 -10.44
C VAL A 41 -9.53 10.96 -10.21
N TYR A 42 -8.31 10.64 -9.77
CA TYR A 42 -7.79 9.27 -9.76
C TYR A 42 -7.31 8.85 -8.38
N THR A 43 -8.27 8.69 -7.46
CA THR A 43 -8.02 8.27 -6.07
C THR A 43 -8.09 6.75 -5.88
N GLY A 44 -8.80 6.02 -6.75
CA GLY A 44 -9.06 4.59 -6.58
C GLY A 44 -7.82 3.70 -6.69
N ALA A 45 -6.99 3.89 -7.72
CA ALA A 45 -5.80 3.06 -7.91
C ALA A 45 -4.79 3.13 -6.74
N PRO A 46 -4.37 4.31 -6.26
CA PRO A 46 -3.45 4.37 -5.13
C PRO A 46 -4.10 3.84 -3.85
N TYR A 47 -5.42 4.04 -3.66
CA TYR A 47 -6.16 3.42 -2.56
C TYR A 47 -6.07 1.90 -2.57
N PHE A 48 -6.39 1.26 -3.71
CA PHE A 48 -6.38 -0.19 -3.82
C PHE A 48 -4.97 -0.78 -3.68
N ALA A 49 -3.95 -0.11 -4.19
CA ALA A 49 -2.56 -0.51 -3.96
C ALA A 49 -2.21 -0.46 -2.46
N ALA A 50 -2.55 0.64 -1.77
CA ALA A 50 -2.21 0.84 -0.37
C ALA A 50 -2.97 -0.09 0.57
N ILE A 51 -4.28 -0.29 0.35
CA ILE A 51 -5.09 -1.18 1.18
C ILE A 51 -4.76 -2.65 0.93
N SER A 52 -4.42 -3.03 -0.30
CA SER A 52 -4.00 -4.41 -0.59
C SER A 52 -2.69 -4.74 0.12
N ALA A 53 -1.73 -3.79 0.15
CA ALA A 53 -0.51 -3.97 0.92
C ALA A 53 -0.77 -4.22 2.41
N LEU A 54 -1.68 -3.44 3.01
CA LEU A 54 -2.09 -3.62 4.41
C LEU A 54 -2.76 -4.99 4.63
N LYS A 55 -3.66 -5.38 3.73
CA LYS A 55 -4.37 -6.68 3.79
C LYS A 55 -3.45 -7.88 3.59
N MET A 56 -2.36 -7.74 2.84
CA MET A 56 -1.45 -8.85 2.59
C MET A 56 -0.61 -9.21 3.81
N ALA A 57 -0.01 -8.22 4.49
CA ALA A 57 0.69 -8.37 5.79
C ALA A 57 1.46 -7.10 6.23
N ALA A 58 1.38 -5.97 5.50
CA ALA A 58 2.16 -4.80 5.89
C ALA A 58 1.65 -4.23 7.22
N ASP A 59 2.56 -3.95 8.17
CA ASP A 59 2.18 -3.32 9.44
C ASP A 59 1.63 -1.91 9.22
N LEU A 60 2.30 -1.14 8.34
CA LEU A 60 1.95 0.24 8.02
C LEU A 60 1.89 0.45 6.51
N SER A 61 0.85 1.12 6.07
CA SER A 61 0.68 1.58 4.69
C SER A 61 0.53 3.09 4.66
N HIS A 62 1.52 3.75 4.06
CA HIS A 62 1.59 5.19 3.88
C HIS A 62 1.10 5.54 2.47
N LEU A 63 0.22 6.53 2.37
CA LEU A 63 -0.28 6.99 1.08
C LEU A 63 -0.03 8.49 0.91
N PHE A 64 0.84 8.83 -0.03
CA PHE A 64 1.19 10.19 -0.40
C PHE A 64 0.32 10.62 -1.56
N CYS A 65 -0.53 11.63 -1.35
CA CYS A 65 -1.52 12.09 -2.32
C CYS A 65 -1.61 13.62 -2.37
N THR A 66 -2.37 14.14 -3.33
CA THR A 66 -2.72 15.56 -3.36
C THR A 66 -3.73 15.90 -2.26
N LYS A 67 -3.77 17.17 -1.85
CA LYS A 67 -4.66 17.65 -0.78
C LYS A 67 -6.15 17.38 -1.08
N ASP A 68 -6.54 17.45 -2.34
CA ASP A 68 -7.92 17.24 -2.80
C ASP A 68 -8.35 15.77 -2.73
N ALA A 69 -7.40 14.83 -2.88
CA ALA A 69 -7.67 13.41 -2.83
C ALA A 69 -7.85 12.89 -1.39
N ALA A 70 -7.18 13.53 -0.42
CA ALA A 70 -7.10 13.05 0.95
C ALA A 70 -8.45 12.88 1.68
N PRO A 71 -9.46 13.77 1.55
CA PRO A 71 -10.75 13.58 2.20
C PRO A 71 -11.48 12.32 1.75
N VAL A 72 -11.47 12.04 0.44
CA VAL A 72 -12.11 10.85 -0.15
C VAL A 72 -11.42 9.58 0.35
N LEU A 73 -10.09 9.60 0.32
CA LEU A 73 -9.28 8.46 0.72
C LEU A 73 -9.44 8.16 2.21
N LYS A 74 -9.35 9.17 3.09
CA LYS A 74 -9.51 9.03 4.55
C LYS A 74 -10.90 8.50 4.92
N GLY A 75 -11.93 8.88 4.16
CA GLY A 75 -13.29 8.38 4.37
C GLY A 75 -13.45 6.89 4.03
N ASN A 76 -12.64 6.36 3.12
CA ASN A 76 -12.73 4.95 2.70
C ASN A 76 -12.00 3.99 3.64
N SER A 77 -10.85 4.37 4.20
CA SER A 77 -10.13 3.54 5.18
C SER A 77 -9.34 4.40 6.18
N PRO A 78 -9.67 4.34 7.48
CA PRO A 78 -8.92 5.05 8.53
C PRO A 78 -7.59 4.36 8.89
N GLU A 79 -7.34 3.15 8.37
CA GLU A 79 -6.12 2.38 8.67
C GLU A 79 -4.90 2.89 7.88
N LEU A 80 -5.14 3.57 6.75
CA LEU A 80 -4.09 4.11 5.90
C LEU A 80 -3.55 5.42 6.49
N ILE A 81 -2.22 5.53 6.56
CA ILE A 81 -1.55 6.77 7.00
C ILE A 81 -1.42 7.70 5.80
N MET A 82 -2.27 8.73 5.74
CA MET A 82 -2.30 9.64 4.59
C MET A 82 -1.47 10.90 4.75
N HIS A 83 -0.67 11.19 3.73
CA HIS A 83 0.23 12.32 3.62
C HIS A 83 -0.19 13.21 2.45
N PRO A 84 -1.02 14.26 2.67
CA PRO A 84 -1.50 15.16 1.63
C PRO A 84 -0.43 16.22 1.27
N ILE A 85 0.73 15.77 0.78
CA ILE A 85 1.89 16.63 0.55
C ILE A 85 2.17 16.89 -0.94
N LEU A 86 1.52 16.16 -1.85
CA LEU A 86 1.76 16.33 -3.28
C LEU A 86 1.03 17.57 -3.79
N GLU A 87 1.70 18.34 -4.63
CA GLU A 87 1.07 19.41 -5.40
C GLU A 87 0.37 18.85 -6.64
N GLU A 88 -0.73 19.49 -7.03
CA GLU A 88 -1.39 19.17 -8.28
C GLU A 88 -0.50 19.54 -9.46
N SER A 89 -0.45 18.67 -10.48
CA SER A 89 0.46 18.79 -11.63
C SER A 89 0.34 20.12 -12.38
N TYR A 90 -0.85 20.72 -12.35
CA TYR A 90 -1.14 22.01 -13.00
C TYR A 90 -0.65 23.22 -12.20
N SER A 91 -0.28 23.03 -10.93
CA SER A 91 0.26 24.08 -10.05
C SER A 91 1.80 24.09 -10.03
N ILE A 92 2.45 23.07 -10.58
CA ILE A 92 3.90 23.04 -10.73
C ILE A 92 4.32 24.17 -11.69
N ARG A 93 5.11 25.12 -11.19
CA ARG A 93 5.84 26.04 -12.06
C ARG A 93 6.89 25.23 -12.82
N LYS A 94 6.86 25.27 -14.15
CA LYS A 94 8.01 24.82 -14.95
C LYS A 94 9.20 25.69 -14.57
N VAL A 95 10.23 25.06 -14.01
CA VAL A 95 11.57 25.64 -13.85
C VAL A 95 12.25 25.66 -15.21
#